data_AF-X1DMS8-F1
#
_entry.id   AF-X1DMS8-F1
#
_cell.length_a   1.000
_cell.length_b   1.000
_cell.length_c   1.000
_cell.angle_alpha   90.00
_cell.angle_beta   90.00
_cell.angle_gamma   90.00
#
_symmetry.space_group_name_H-M   'P 1'
#
loop_
_entity.id
_entity.type
_entity.pdbx_description
1 polymer ?
#
loop_
_entity_poly.entity_id
_entity_poly.type
_entity_poly.pdbx_seq_one_letter_code
_entity_poly.pdbx_strand_id
1 'polypeptide(L)'
;PFCVEIFLINNHSYFLNCVAYWEDDDPIAVLRIWDLRIMTDDDKDTLKQKMNNVRDRKEYGKPDNIHEKLDWANLRISKEYIAYVIEWHDRLWPRSEIGFKAEIKSK
;
A
#
# COMPACT_ATOMS: atom_id res chain seq x y z
N PRO A 1 7.51 9.45 0.96
CA PRO A 1 6.90 8.12 1.21
C PRO A 1 5.46 8.09 0.66
N PHE A 2 5.00 6.96 0.13
CA PHE A 2 3.61 6.82 -0.32
C PHE A 2 2.68 6.44 0.84
N CYS A 3 1.36 6.34 0.60
CA CYS A 3 0.33 6.31 1.66
C CYS A 3 0.55 5.21 2.70
N VAL A 4 0.61 3.95 2.25
CA VAL A 4 0.87 2.78 3.09
C VAL A 4 1.97 1.94 2.45
N GLU A 5 2.90 1.44 3.25
CA GLU A 5 3.97 0.56 2.81
C GLU A 5 3.98 -0.72 3.63
N ILE A 6 4.01 -1.85 2.93
CA ILE A 6 4.20 -3.17 3.54
C ILE A 6 5.66 -3.56 3.46
N PHE A 7 6.24 -3.96 4.59
CA PHE A 7 7.60 -4.48 4.68
C PHE A 7 7.57 -5.99 4.86
N LEU A 8 8.38 -6.68 4.07
CA LEU A 8 8.56 -8.12 4.15
C LEU A 8 9.81 -8.46 4.97
N ILE A 9 9.83 -9.68 5.53
CA ILE A 9 10.96 -10.17 6.33
C ILE A 9 12.28 -10.20 5.52
N ASN A 10 12.22 -10.29 4.19
CA ASN A 10 13.38 -10.26 3.31
C ASN A 10 13.86 -8.85 2.92
N ASN A 11 13.44 -7.81 3.66
CA ASN A 11 13.72 -6.39 3.39
C ASN A 11 13.17 -5.83 2.08
N HIS A 12 12.29 -6.57 1.38
CA HIS A 12 11.53 -5.98 0.28
C HIS A 12 10.32 -5.21 0.83
N SER A 13 9.92 -4.15 0.13
CA SER A 13 8.71 -3.41 0.47
C SER A 13 7.89 -3.06 -0.76
N TYR A 14 6.59 -2.88 -0.54
CA TYR A 14 5.63 -2.51 -1.58
C TYR A 14 4.68 -1.44 -1.06
N PHE A 15 4.25 -0.55 -1.94
CA PHE A 15 3.27 0.46 -1.57
C PHE A 15 1.86 -0.07 -1.74
N LEU A 16 1.18 -0.20 -0.61
CA LEU A 16 -0.15 -0.79 -0.50
C LEU A 16 -1.21 0.25 -0.85
N ASN A 17 -2.09 -0.11 -1.77
CA ASN A 17 -3.27 0.67 -2.09
C ASN A 17 -4.48 0.20 -1.31
N CYS A 18 -4.78 -1.10 -1.38
CA CYS A 18 -5.86 -1.71 -0.61
C CYS A 18 -5.61 -3.21 -0.39
N VAL A 19 -6.29 -3.76 0.61
CA VAL A 19 -6.33 -5.20 0.86
C VAL A 19 -7.48 -5.79 0.03
N ALA A 20 -7.16 -6.66 -0.93
CA ALA A 20 -8.16 -7.28 -1.78
C ALA A 20 -8.77 -8.53 -1.11
N TYR A 21 -7.98 -9.24 -0.29
CA TYR A 21 -8.42 -10.41 0.47
C TYR A 21 -7.60 -10.57 1.74
N TRP A 22 -8.30 -10.76 2.87
CA TRP A 22 -7.74 -11.07 4.18
C TRP A 22 -8.78 -11.79 5.03
N GLU A 23 -8.59 -13.09 5.25
CA GLU A 23 -9.41 -13.92 6.15
C GLU A 23 -8.52 -14.47 7.25
N ASP A 24 -8.87 -14.30 8.53
CA ASP A 24 -7.96 -14.60 9.66
C ASP A 24 -7.42 -16.04 9.64
N ASP A 25 -8.24 -17.01 9.23
CA ASP A 25 -7.89 -18.42 9.15
C ASP A 25 -7.14 -18.83 7.86
N ASP A 26 -7.06 -17.95 6.85
CA ASP A 26 -6.28 -18.19 5.63
C ASP A 26 -4.83 -17.71 5.83
N PRO A 27 -3.80 -18.55 5.62
CA PRO A 27 -2.41 -18.12 5.70
C PRO A 27 -2.01 -17.14 4.59
N ILE A 28 -2.81 -16.97 3.55
CA ILE A 28 -2.53 -16.11 2.40
C ILE A 28 -3.31 -14.81 2.46
N ALA A 29 -2.61 -13.70 2.18
CA ALA A 29 -3.22 -12.41 1.88
C ALA A 29 -3.13 -12.12 0.37
N VAL A 30 -4.13 -11.43 -0.17
CA VAL A 30 -4.04 -10.81 -1.50
C VAL A 30 -4.12 -9.30 -1.34
N LEU A 31 -3.04 -8.63 -1.71
CA LEU A 31 -2.87 -7.20 -1.56
C LEU A 31 -2.85 -6.54 -2.93
N ARG A 32 -3.54 -5.41 -3.08
CA ARG A 32 -3.38 -4.56 -4.25
C ARG A 32 -2.32 -3.51 -3.95
N ILE A 33 -1.22 -3.60 -4.69
CA ILE A 33 -0.08 -2.70 -4.56
C ILE A 33 0.05 -1.86 -5.82
N TRP A 34 0.78 -0.76 -5.71
CA TRP A 34 1.27 -0.04 -6.87
C TRP A 34 2.49 -0.72 -7.45
N ASP A 35 2.44 -0.99 -8.75
CA ASP A 35 3.57 -1.53 -9.50
C ASP A 35 4.46 -0.38 -9.97
N LEU A 36 5.63 -0.26 -9.36
CA LEU A 36 6.63 0.76 -9.68
C LEU A 36 7.77 0.22 -10.54
N ARG A 37 7.72 -1.05 -10.99
CA ARG A 37 8.87 -1.72 -11.64
C ARG A 37 9.32 -1.05 -12.94
N ILE A 38 8.38 -0.45 -13.67
CA ILE A 38 8.67 0.26 -14.93
C ILE A 38 9.04 1.73 -14.73
N MET A 39 8.94 2.24 -13.50
CA MET A 39 9.16 3.65 -13.18
C MET A 39 10.63 3.92 -12.87
N THR A 40 11.20 4.93 -13.52
CA THR A 40 12.51 5.47 -13.16
C THR A 40 12.45 6.23 -11.83
N ASP A 41 13.59 6.66 -11.31
CA ASP A 41 13.59 7.48 -10.09
C ASP A 41 12.96 8.86 -10.33
N ASP A 42 13.14 9.45 -11.51
CA ASP A 42 12.46 10.69 -11.92
C ASP A 42 10.92 10.50 -11.99
N ASP A 43 10.46 9.35 -12.50
CA ASP A 43 9.04 9.00 -12.53
C ASP A 43 8.49 8.89 -11.09
N LYS A 44 9.24 8.26 -10.18
CA LYS A 44 8.85 8.14 -8.76
C LYS A 44 8.80 9.49 -8.07
N ASP A 45 9.72 10.40 -8.38
CA ASP A 45 9.71 11.75 -7.80
C ASP A 45 8.54 12.58 -8.32
N THR A 46 8.23 12.45 -9.62
CA THR A 46 7.02 13.03 -10.21
C THR A 46 5.75 12.48 -9.56
N LEU A 47 5.69 11.16 -9.34
CA LEU A 47 4.58 10.50 -8.66
C LEU A 47 4.38 11.04 -7.23
N LYS A 48 5.46 11.19 -6.45
CA LYS A 48 5.40 11.78 -5.10
C LYS A 48 4.82 13.20 -5.13
N GLN A 49 5.25 14.03 -6.09
CA GLN A 49 4.73 15.39 -6.22
C GLN A 49 3.25 15.41 -6.56
N LYS A 50 2.80 14.57 -7.50
CA LYS A 50 1.39 14.50 -7.88
C LYS A 50 0.50 13.98 -6.75
N MET A 51 0.98 13.02 -5.98
CA MET A 51 0.26 12.52 -4.81
C MET A 51 0.06 13.56 -3.73
N ASN A 52 1.01 14.48 -3.53
CA ASN A 52 0.83 15.59 -2.59
C ASN A 52 -0.34 16.53 -2.97
N ASN A 53 -0.81 16.46 -4.21
CA ASN A 53 -1.94 17.24 -4.71
C ASN A 53 -3.27 16.48 -4.68
N VAL A 54 -3.26 15.17 -4.41
CA VAL A 54 -4.48 14.35 -4.29
C VAL A 54 -5.26 14.77 -3.05
N ARG A 55 -6.56 15.03 -3.21
CA ARG A 55 -7.44 15.51 -2.12
C ARG A 55 -8.53 14.53 -1.75
N ASP A 56 -8.81 13.53 -2.57
CA ASP A 56 -9.74 12.44 -2.27
C ASP A 56 -9.01 11.09 -2.33
N ARG A 57 -9.15 10.29 -1.27
CA ARG A 57 -8.62 8.92 -1.20
C ARG A 57 -9.05 8.05 -2.37
N LYS A 58 -10.24 8.30 -2.95
CA LYS A 58 -10.77 7.53 -4.08
C LYS A 58 -9.91 7.69 -5.33
N GLU A 59 -9.11 8.76 -5.41
CA GLU A 59 -8.18 8.99 -6.52
C GLU A 59 -6.99 8.02 -6.46
N TYR A 60 -6.60 7.53 -5.28
CA TYR A 60 -5.59 6.45 -5.18
C TYR A 60 -6.04 5.15 -5.83
N GLY A 61 -7.36 4.95 -5.99
CA GLY A 61 -7.94 3.86 -6.76
C GLY A 61 -7.99 4.12 -8.28
N LYS A 62 -7.28 5.13 -8.80
CA LYS A 62 -7.21 5.47 -10.23
C LYS A 62 -5.77 5.83 -10.66
N PRO A 63 -4.87 4.84 -10.81
CA PRO A 63 -3.44 5.05 -11.09
C PRO A 63 -3.16 6.00 -12.24
N ASP A 64 -3.88 5.83 -13.35
CA ASP A 64 -3.71 6.63 -14.57
C ASP A 64 -3.96 8.13 -14.34
N ASN A 65 -4.81 8.48 -13.37
CA ASN A 65 -5.08 9.87 -13.00
C ASN A 65 -3.93 10.49 -12.19
N ILE A 66 -3.10 9.65 -11.55
CA ILE A 66 -1.94 10.09 -10.77
C ILE A 66 -0.71 10.10 -11.67
N HIS A 67 -0.39 9.00 -12.34
CA HIS A 67 0.79 8.92 -13.21
C HIS A 67 0.56 7.91 -14.33
N GLU A 68 0.87 8.28 -15.57
CA GLU A 68 0.60 7.47 -16.78
C GLU A 68 1.32 6.10 -16.79
N LYS A 69 2.42 5.99 -16.03
CA LYS A 69 3.20 4.76 -15.85
C LYS A 69 2.88 3.98 -14.58
N LEU A 70 2.00 4.50 -13.73
CA LEU A 70 1.63 3.83 -12.48
C LEU A 70 0.58 2.78 -12.80
N ASP A 71 0.84 1.54 -12.42
CA ASP A 71 -0.09 0.42 -12.61
C ASP A 71 -0.36 -0.30 -11.27
N TRP A 72 -1.29 -1.25 -11.29
CA TRP A 72 -1.57 -2.15 -10.19
C TRP A 72 -0.90 -3.51 -10.36
N ALA A 73 -0.47 -4.06 -9.23
CA ALA A 73 -0.20 -5.48 -9.12
C ALA A 73 -0.97 -6.09 -7.96
N ASN A 74 -1.34 -7.36 -8.10
CA ASN A 74 -1.85 -8.16 -6.99
C ASN A 74 -0.69 -8.95 -6.41
N LEU A 75 -0.35 -8.67 -5.15
CA LEU A 75 0.63 -9.42 -4.39
C LEU A 75 -0.10 -10.51 -3.60
N ARG A 76 0.06 -11.77 -4.02
CA ARG A 76 -0.37 -12.94 -3.26
C ARG A 76 0.78 -13.40 -2.39
N ILE A 77 0.65 -13.28 -1.07
CA ILE A 77 1.75 -13.51 -0.14
C ILE A 77 1.28 -14.24 1.11
N SER A 78 2.11 -15.13 1.65
CA SER A 78 1.84 -15.70 2.97
C SER A 78 2.00 -14.62 4.03
N LYS A 79 1.03 -14.54 4.94
CA LYS A 79 0.98 -13.54 6.01
C LYS A 79 2.21 -13.61 6.91
N GLU A 80 2.83 -14.78 7.02
CA GLU A 80 4.06 -14.97 7.83
C GLU A 80 5.25 -14.19 7.27
N TYR A 81 5.26 -13.81 5.99
CA TYR A 81 6.33 -13.02 5.38
C TYR A 81 6.15 -11.53 5.58
N ILE A 82 5.01 -11.08 6.10
CA ILE A 82 4.71 -9.69 6.39
C ILE A 82 5.35 -9.35 7.73
N ALA A 83 6.38 -8.51 7.72
CA ALA A 83 7.06 -8.09 8.94
C ALA A 83 6.24 -7.04 9.69
N TYR A 84 5.84 -5.97 8.99
CA TYR A 84 5.00 -4.90 9.51
C TYR A 84 4.47 -4.03 8.37
N VAL A 85 3.48 -3.20 8.69
CA VAL A 85 2.89 -2.21 7.78
C VAL A 85 3.09 -0.83 8.38
N ILE A 86 3.60 0.10 7.58
CA ILE A 86 3.77 1.51 7.97
C ILE A 86 2.78 2.35 7.19
N GLU A 87 2.02 3.17 7.91
CA GLU A 87 1.33 4.32 7.37
C GLU A 87 2.26 5.52 7.47
N TRP A 88 2.71 6.05 6.33
CA TRP A 88 3.69 7.13 6.36
C TRP A 88 3.05 8.50 6.55
N HIS A 89 1.84 8.67 6.02
CA HIS A 89 1.08 9.91 6.10
C HIS A 89 -0.39 9.62 5.80
N ASP A 90 -1.29 10.21 6.59
CA ASP A 90 -2.49 10.69 5.94
C ASP A 90 -3.09 11.98 6.51
N ARG A 91 -3.42 12.88 5.56
CA ARG A 91 -4.35 14.00 5.75
C ARG A 91 -5.78 13.60 5.31
N LEU A 92 -5.94 12.42 4.72
CA LEU A 92 -7.13 11.87 4.06
C LEU A 92 -7.69 10.62 4.75
N TRP A 93 -7.03 10.08 5.78
CA TRP A 93 -7.54 8.95 6.55
C TRP A 93 -8.38 9.54 7.67
N PRO A 94 -9.63 9.11 7.85
CA PRO A 94 -10.34 9.41 9.09
C PRO A 94 -9.46 8.93 10.25
N ARG A 95 -9.52 9.60 11.42
CA ARG A 95 -8.84 9.22 12.67
C ARG A 95 -9.20 7.81 13.20
N SER A 96 -9.84 6.98 12.38
CA SER A 96 -10.17 5.58 12.62
C SER A 96 -9.14 4.67 11.93
N GLU A 97 -8.80 3.60 12.64
CA GLU A 97 -7.83 2.57 12.26
C GLU A 97 -7.81 2.23 10.76
N ILE A 98 -6.61 2.25 10.17
CA ILE A 98 -6.35 1.50 8.94
C ILE A 98 -6.56 0.04 9.29
N GLY A 99 -7.59 -0.56 8.70
CA GLY A 99 -7.98 -1.94 8.94
C GLY A 99 -6.88 -2.93 8.55
N PHE A 100 -5.97 -3.19 9.47
CA PHE A 100 -5.77 -4.54 9.96
C PHE A 100 -6.43 -4.53 11.35
N LYS A 101 -7.50 -5.29 11.56
CA LYS A 101 -7.88 -5.65 12.94
C LYS A 101 -6.80 -6.59 13.47
N ALA A 102 -5.62 -6.03 13.77
CA ALA A 102 -4.68 -6.69 14.63
C ALA A 102 -5.27 -6.55 16.04
N GLU A 103 -6.06 -7.53 16.47
CA GLU A 103 -6.05 -7.84 17.90
C GLU A 103 -4.61 -8.23 18.22
N ILE A 104 -3.79 -7.24 18.61
CA ILE A 104 -2.53 -7.49 19.29
C ILE A 104 -2.94 -8.13 20.61
N LYS A 105 -3.04 -9.46 20.64
CA LYS A 105 -3.12 -10.21 21.88
C LYS A 105 -1.77 -10.06 22.57
N SER A 106 -1.69 -9.08 23.47
CA SER A 106 -0.63 -9.04 24.49
C SER A 106 -0.67 -10.36 25.25
N LYS A 107 0.47 -11.07 25.27
CA LYS A 107 0.72 -12.18 26.19
C LYS A 107 0.85 -11.66 27.62
#